data_AF-A0A538AB43-F1
#
_entry.id   AF-A0A538AB43-F1
#
_cell.length_a   1.000
_cell.length_b   1.000
_cell.length_c   1.000
_cell.angle_alpha   90.00
_cell.angle_beta   90.00
_cell.angle_gamma   90.00
#
_symmetry.space_group_name_H-M   'P 1'
#
loop_
_entity.id
_entity.type
_entity.pdbx_description
1 polymer ?
#
loop_
_entity_poly.entity_id
_entity_poly.type
_entity_poly.pdbx_seq_one_letter_code
_entity_poly.pdbx_strand_id
1 'polypeptide(L)'
;LVGRTASDIAYNSTSIAVMSITGLIVGWRVRTGPLHAIWGYLLLLLFAYAMSWVMAFVGLKVGRVEVVNNASFMVIFPLTFIANTFVRGDLLPGPLKTFADWNPVSSVAQSVRQAFGNTGNLPRPSAWSLRHPDLYTLIWVAIILAIFVPLSVRQYQRAASR
;
A
#
# COMPACT_ATOMS: atom_id res chain seq x y z
N LEU A 1 -22.04 -1.35 -1.19
CA LEU A 1 -20.65 -1.87 -1.17
C LEU A 1 -20.01 -1.90 -2.55
N VAL A 2 -20.63 -2.52 -3.56
CA VAL A 2 -20.11 -2.56 -4.95
C VAL A 2 -19.85 -1.16 -5.54
N GLY A 3 -20.79 -0.22 -5.38
CA GLY A 3 -20.60 1.16 -5.86
C GLY A 3 -19.40 1.86 -5.19
N ARG A 4 -19.22 1.66 -3.87
CA ARG A 4 -18.08 2.20 -3.13
C ARG A 4 -16.76 1.61 -3.62
N THR A 5 -16.66 0.29 -3.75
CA THR A 5 -15.43 -0.37 -4.20
C THR A 5 -15.05 0.04 -5.62
N ALA A 6 -16.05 0.25 -6.50
CA ALA A 6 -15.81 0.77 -7.84
C ALA A 6 -15.30 2.22 -7.81
N SER A 7 -15.89 3.09 -6.97
CA SER A 7 -15.40 4.45 -6.76
C SER A 7 -13.98 4.48 -6.20
N ASP A 8 -13.65 3.60 -5.25
CA ASP A 8 -12.30 3.49 -4.68
C ASP A 8 -11.27 3.11 -5.75
N ILE A 9 -11.59 2.13 -6.60
CA ILE A 9 -10.72 1.71 -7.70
C ILE A 9 -10.55 2.85 -8.72
N ALA A 10 -11.64 3.49 -9.12
CA ALA A 10 -11.59 4.62 -10.06
C ALA A 10 -10.74 5.77 -9.51
N TYR A 11 -10.96 6.17 -8.25
CA TYR A 11 -10.19 7.22 -7.58
C TYR A 11 -8.69 6.89 -7.52
N ASN A 12 -8.35 5.68 -7.05
CA ASN A 12 -6.95 5.24 -6.96
C ASN A 12 -6.30 5.15 -8.35
N SER A 13 -7.03 4.69 -9.37
CA SER A 13 -6.52 4.61 -10.74
C SER A 13 -6.21 5.99 -11.32
N THR A 14 -7.08 6.98 -11.08
CA THR A 14 -6.84 8.37 -11.49
C THR A 14 -5.64 8.95 -10.75
N SER A 15 -5.54 8.70 -9.44
CA SER A 15 -4.39 9.17 -8.64
C SER A 15 -3.07 8.60 -9.16
N ILE A 16 -3.01 7.29 -9.41
CA ILE A 16 -1.84 6.62 -9.97
C ILE A 16 -1.52 7.16 -11.37
N ALA A 17 -2.52 7.38 -12.22
CA ALA A 17 -2.32 7.92 -13.56
C ALA A 17 -1.70 9.33 -13.51
N VAL A 18 -2.25 10.22 -12.68
CA VAL A 18 -1.72 11.58 -12.47
C VAL A 18 -0.28 11.51 -11.96
N MET A 19 -0.01 10.72 -10.91
CA MET A 19 1.35 10.56 -10.39
C MET A 19 2.32 10.02 -11.43
N SER A 20 1.88 9.07 -12.26
CA SER A 20 2.72 8.48 -13.32
C SER A 20 3.03 9.49 -14.41
N ILE A 21 2.06 10.29 -14.84
CA ILE A 21 2.25 11.37 -15.81
C ILE A 21 3.20 12.42 -15.25
N THR A 22 3.02 12.87 -14.02
CA THR A 22 3.93 13.81 -13.36
C THR A 22 5.35 13.24 -13.27
N GLY A 23 5.48 11.95 -12.90
CA GLY A 23 6.75 11.25 -12.92
C GLY A 23 7.41 11.28 -14.31
N LEU A 24 6.63 10.96 -15.35
CA LEU A 24 7.11 11.01 -16.74
C LEU A 24 7.58 12.43 -17.12
N ILE A 25 6.92 13.48 -16.67
CA ILE A 25 7.35 14.87 -16.92
C ILE A 25 8.70 15.15 -16.24
N VAL A 26 8.89 14.71 -15.00
CA VAL A 26 10.13 14.92 -14.22
C VAL A 26 11.28 14.01 -14.67
N GLY A 27 11.05 13.08 -15.60
CA GLY A 27 12.07 12.20 -16.17
C GLY A 27 12.09 10.78 -15.58
N TRP A 28 11.14 10.43 -14.71
CA TRP A 28 10.89 9.03 -14.38
C TRP A 28 10.42 8.27 -15.62
N ARG A 29 10.83 7.01 -15.76
CA ARG A 29 10.49 6.13 -16.89
C ARG A 29 10.24 4.71 -16.39
N VAL A 30 9.51 3.93 -17.16
CA VAL A 30 9.50 2.48 -16.99
C VAL A 30 10.65 1.91 -17.82
N ARG A 31 11.57 1.19 -17.17
CA ARG A 31 12.77 0.62 -17.81
C ARG A 31 12.64 -0.89 -18.08
N THR A 32 11.53 -1.48 -17.67
CA THR A 32 11.17 -2.88 -17.85
C THR A 32 10.17 -3.05 -18.99
N GLY A 33 9.87 -4.30 -19.36
CA GLY A 33 8.84 -4.60 -20.37
C GLY A 33 7.41 -4.26 -19.91
N PRO A 34 6.47 -4.11 -20.86
CA PRO A 34 5.10 -3.68 -20.58
C PRO A 34 4.36 -4.58 -19.58
N LEU A 35 4.61 -5.90 -19.61
CA LEU A 35 4.01 -6.85 -18.68
C LEU A 35 4.40 -6.56 -17.22
N HIS A 36 5.66 -6.24 -16.96
CA HIS A 36 6.15 -5.91 -15.62
C HIS A 36 5.58 -4.56 -15.17
N ALA A 37 5.44 -3.60 -16.09
CA ALA A 37 4.82 -2.32 -15.80
C ALA A 37 3.34 -2.49 -15.37
N ILE A 38 2.58 -3.27 -16.13
CA ILE A 38 1.17 -3.60 -15.80
C ILE A 38 1.09 -4.27 -14.43
N TRP A 39 1.99 -5.21 -14.13
CA TRP A 39 2.06 -5.84 -12.83
C TRP A 39 2.31 -4.85 -11.70
N GLY A 40 3.26 -3.92 -11.87
CA GLY A 40 3.53 -2.86 -10.88
C GLY A 40 2.30 -2.00 -10.59
N TYR A 41 1.57 -1.58 -11.62
CA TYR A 41 0.32 -0.82 -11.43
C TYR A 41 -0.80 -1.64 -10.79
N LEU A 42 -0.95 -2.90 -11.20
CA LEU A 42 -1.94 -3.81 -10.60
C LEU A 42 -1.67 -4.00 -9.11
N LEU A 43 -0.40 -4.18 -8.73
CA LEU A 43 0.00 -4.38 -7.34
C LEU A 43 -0.29 -3.12 -6.50
N LEU A 44 -0.02 -1.92 -7.04
CA LEU A 44 -0.39 -0.65 -6.38
C LEU A 44 -1.91 -0.55 -6.15
N LEU A 45 -2.70 -0.82 -7.19
CA LEU A 45 -4.16 -0.78 -7.11
C LEU A 45 -4.69 -1.79 -6.11
N LEU A 46 -4.17 -3.02 -6.14
CA LEU A 46 -4.58 -4.10 -5.26
C LEU A 46 -4.24 -3.79 -3.79
N PHE A 47 -3.07 -3.24 -3.53
CA PHE A 47 -2.67 -2.81 -2.19
C PHE A 47 -3.51 -1.64 -1.68
N ALA A 48 -3.74 -0.62 -2.52
CA ALA A 48 -4.61 0.51 -2.18
C ALA A 48 -6.05 0.06 -1.90
N TYR A 49 -6.55 -0.89 -2.69
CA TYR A 49 -7.86 -1.51 -2.49
C TYR A 49 -7.93 -2.27 -1.15
N ALA A 50 -6.92 -3.07 -0.80
CA ALA A 50 -6.88 -3.74 0.49
C ALA A 50 -6.91 -2.74 1.66
N MET A 51 -6.13 -1.66 1.56
CA MET A 51 -6.12 -0.59 2.58
C MET A 51 -7.46 0.16 2.67
N SER A 52 -8.21 0.30 1.57
CA SER A 52 -9.52 0.96 1.59
C SER A 52 -10.54 0.20 2.45
N TRP A 53 -10.43 -1.14 2.53
CA TRP A 53 -11.24 -1.97 3.43
C TRP A 53 -10.89 -1.79 4.91
N VAL A 54 -9.62 -1.55 5.24
CA VAL A 54 -9.23 -1.21 6.62
C VAL A 54 -9.91 0.10 7.02
N MET A 55 -9.83 1.11 6.16
CA MET A 55 -10.47 2.41 6.41
C MET A 55 -12.00 2.32 6.41
N ALA A 56 -12.58 1.44 5.58
CA ALA A 56 -14.00 1.12 5.61
C ALA A 56 -14.45 0.66 6.99
N PHE A 57 -13.76 -0.34 7.53
CA PHE A 57 -14.08 -0.93 8.81
C PHE A 57 -13.93 0.08 9.95
N VAL A 58 -12.82 0.82 9.97
CA VAL A 58 -12.56 1.84 10.99
C VAL A 58 -13.63 2.93 10.95
N GLY A 59 -13.98 3.43 9.77
CA GLY A 59 -15.04 4.43 9.60
C GLY A 59 -16.41 3.94 10.10
N LEU A 60 -16.77 2.69 9.81
CA LEU A 60 -18.03 2.09 10.26
C LEU A 60 -18.07 1.81 11.79
N LYS A 61 -16.91 1.60 12.42
CA LYS A 61 -16.84 1.23 13.84
C LYS A 61 -16.78 2.45 14.77
N VAL A 62 -16.06 3.49 14.38
CA VAL A 62 -15.67 4.57 15.30
C VAL A 62 -16.70 5.70 15.37
N GLY A 63 -17.55 5.88 14.34
CA GLY A 63 -18.68 6.84 14.35
C GLY A 63 -18.32 8.33 14.46
N ARG A 64 -17.08 8.66 14.83
CA ARG A 64 -16.55 10.03 14.95
C ARG A 64 -15.37 10.22 14.01
N VAL A 65 -15.51 11.17 13.08
CA VAL A 65 -14.50 11.49 12.06
C VAL A 65 -13.15 11.87 12.68
N GLU A 66 -13.17 12.59 13.80
CA GLU A 66 -11.96 13.04 14.50
C GLU A 66 -11.11 11.87 15.03
N VAL A 67 -11.74 10.84 15.57
CA VAL A 67 -11.05 9.64 16.07
C VAL A 67 -10.51 8.80 14.92
N VAL A 68 -11.24 8.72 13.80
CA VAL A 68 -10.74 8.06 12.58
C VAL A 68 -9.50 8.77 12.06
N ASN A 69 -9.50 10.11 12.02
CA ASN A 69 -8.38 10.88 11.53
C ASN A 69 -7.14 10.73 12.42
N ASN A 70 -7.30 10.88 13.75
CA ASN A 70 -6.19 10.72 14.69
C ASN A 70 -5.62 9.29 14.69
N ALA A 71 -6.48 8.28 14.66
CA ALA A 71 -6.03 6.89 14.56
C ALA A 71 -5.32 6.60 13.23
N SER A 72 -5.84 7.15 12.12
CA SER A 72 -5.22 7.03 10.81
C SER A 72 -3.84 7.68 10.82
N PHE A 73 -3.70 8.88 11.38
CA PHE A 73 -2.41 9.54 11.49
C PHE A 73 -1.41 8.73 12.32
N MET A 74 -1.82 8.25 13.50
CA MET A 74 -0.97 7.45 14.39
C MET A 74 -0.46 6.17 13.73
N VAL A 75 -1.22 5.56 12.83
CA VAL A 75 -0.84 4.33 12.12
C VAL A 75 -0.10 4.63 10.81
N ILE A 76 -0.65 5.50 9.97
CA ILE A 76 -0.10 5.84 8.64
C ILE A 76 1.25 6.53 8.78
N PHE A 77 1.43 7.41 9.77
CA PHE A 77 2.68 8.15 9.94
C PHE A 77 3.88 7.22 10.09
N PRO A 78 3.99 6.35 11.11
CA PRO A 78 5.13 5.45 11.24
C PRO A 78 5.22 4.47 10.06
N LEU A 79 4.09 4.00 9.55
CA LEU A 79 4.05 3.04 8.44
C LEU A 79 4.57 3.63 7.12
N THR A 80 4.37 4.92 6.87
CA THR A 80 4.83 5.56 5.63
C THR A 80 6.19 6.23 5.79
N PHE A 81 6.46 6.90 6.92
CA PHE A 81 7.73 7.58 7.16
C PHE A 81 8.87 6.61 7.49
N ILE A 82 8.59 5.51 8.18
CA ILE A 82 9.57 4.45 8.48
C ILE A 82 9.41 3.32 7.45
N ALA A 83 9.39 3.71 6.17
CA ALA A 83 9.45 2.79 5.04
C ALA A 83 10.73 3.08 4.22
N ASN A 84 11.21 2.06 3.50
CA ASN A 84 12.38 2.21 2.63
C ASN A 84 12.13 3.10 1.38
N THR A 85 10.96 3.73 1.32
CA THR A 85 10.55 4.69 0.30
C THR A 85 11.31 6.00 0.41
N PHE A 86 11.51 6.50 1.63
CA PHE A 86 12.06 7.83 1.90
C PHE A 86 13.52 7.81 2.35
N VAL A 87 13.94 6.77 3.07
CA VAL A 87 15.29 6.63 3.61
C VAL A 87 15.88 5.31 3.14
N ARG A 88 17.17 5.32 2.77
CA ARG A 88 17.87 4.08 2.44
C ARG A 88 18.01 3.23 3.71
N GLY A 89 17.69 1.94 3.61
CA GLY A 89 17.65 1.05 4.78
C GLY A 89 18.98 0.88 5.52
N ASP A 90 20.11 1.15 4.86
CA ASP A 90 21.46 1.16 5.43
C ASP A 90 21.73 2.38 6.32
N LEU A 91 20.92 3.44 6.22
CA LEU A 91 21.03 4.64 7.05
C LEU A 91 20.16 4.59 8.31
N LEU A 92 19.34 3.54 8.48
CA LEU A 92 18.44 3.41 9.63
C LEU A 92 19.13 2.68 10.81
N PRO A 93 19.00 3.19 12.05
CA PRO A 93 19.49 2.51 13.24
C PRO A 93 18.64 1.27 13.58
N GLY A 94 19.25 0.27 14.21
CA GLY A 94 18.75 -1.12 14.37
C GLY A 94 17.23 -1.33 14.42
N PRO A 95 16.49 -0.77 15.39
CA PRO A 95 15.04 -0.98 15.50
C PRO A 95 14.25 -0.39 14.31
N LEU A 96 14.62 0.82 13.86
CA LEU A 96 13.99 1.48 12.73
C LEU A 96 14.25 0.72 11.42
N LYS A 97 15.47 0.19 11.26
CA LYS A 97 15.82 -0.67 10.13
C LYS A 97 14.95 -1.94 10.13
N THR A 98 14.81 -2.59 11.28
CA THR A 98 14.00 -3.80 11.41
C THR A 98 12.53 -3.52 11.08
N PHE A 99 11.99 -2.41 11.59
CA PHE A 99 10.63 -2.00 11.25
C PHE A 99 10.48 -1.74 9.74
N ALA A 100 11.37 -0.94 9.14
CA ALA A 100 11.34 -0.64 7.72
C ALA A 100 11.49 -1.90 6.84
N ASP A 101 12.31 -2.86 7.27
CA ASP A 101 12.54 -4.12 6.56
C ASP A 101 11.25 -4.96 6.49
N TRP A 102 10.45 -5.02 7.56
CA TRP A 102 9.24 -5.85 7.63
C TRP A 102 7.93 -5.12 7.31
N ASN A 103 8.00 -3.82 7.07
CA ASN A 103 6.86 -2.98 6.76
C ASN A 103 6.23 -3.33 5.39
N PRO A 104 4.90 -3.57 5.30
CA PRO A 104 4.23 -3.87 4.03
C PRO A 104 4.30 -2.72 3.01
N VAL A 105 4.41 -1.47 3.46
CA VAL A 105 4.61 -0.32 2.57
C VAL A 105 5.99 -0.36 1.92
N SER A 106 7.02 -0.81 2.66
CA SER A 106 8.35 -1.03 2.09
C SER A 106 8.35 -2.14 1.05
N SER A 107 7.59 -3.22 1.25
CA SER A 107 7.54 -4.31 0.29
C SER A 107 6.83 -3.93 -1.00
N VAL A 108 5.67 -3.27 -0.93
CA VAL A 108 4.97 -2.83 -2.15
C VAL A 108 5.82 -1.81 -2.92
N ALA A 109 6.48 -0.89 -2.22
CA ALA A 109 7.39 0.06 -2.85
C ALA A 109 8.56 -0.63 -3.54
N GLN A 110 9.15 -1.64 -2.89
CA GLN A 110 10.24 -2.42 -3.46
C GLN A 110 9.80 -3.22 -4.69
N SER A 111 8.65 -3.90 -4.62
CA SER A 111 8.04 -4.61 -5.76
C SER A 111 7.83 -3.70 -6.95
N VAL A 112 7.22 -2.54 -6.72
CA VAL A 112 6.87 -1.59 -7.77
C VAL A 112 8.13 -0.96 -8.38
N ARG A 113 9.16 -0.68 -7.57
CA ARG A 113 10.48 -0.26 -8.08
C ARG A 113 11.10 -1.33 -8.98
N GLN A 114 11.07 -2.60 -8.57
CA GLN A 114 11.59 -3.71 -9.38
C GLN A 114 10.77 -3.85 -10.68
N ALA A 115 9.44 -3.84 -10.56
CA ALA A 115 8.50 -3.93 -11.67
C ALA A 115 8.71 -2.83 -12.73
N PHE A 116 9.13 -1.62 -12.32
CA PHE A 116 9.43 -0.51 -13.23
C PHE A 116 10.91 -0.36 -13.61
N GLY A 117 11.81 -1.21 -13.09
CA GLY A 117 13.25 -1.15 -13.36
C GLY A 117 13.99 0.01 -12.68
N ASN A 118 13.52 0.42 -11.50
CA ASN A 118 13.94 1.61 -10.76
C ASN A 118 14.62 1.29 -9.43
N THR A 119 15.47 0.26 -9.44
CA THR A 119 16.16 -0.22 -8.24
C THR A 119 17.43 0.57 -7.92
N GLY A 120 17.94 1.37 -8.86
CA GLY A 120 19.17 2.16 -8.68
C GLY A 120 20.36 1.29 -8.25
N ASN A 121 21.31 1.90 -7.54
CA ASN A 121 22.47 1.22 -6.94
C ASN A 121 22.21 0.80 -5.48
N LEU A 122 20.97 0.43 -5.15
CA LEU A 122 20.63 0.04 -3.78
C LEU A 122 21.24 -1.33 -3.44
N PRO A 123 21.80 -1.50 -2.22
CA PRO A 123 22.28 -2.80 -1.75
C PRO A 123 21.16 -3.84 -1.80
N ARG A 124 21.51 -5.10 -2.08
CA ARG A 124 20.53 -6.19 -2.00
C ARG A 124 20.01 -6.29 -0.56
N PRO A 125 18.68 -6.25 -0.35
CA PRO A 125 18.11 -6.35 0.99
C PRO A 125 18.44 -7.70 1.65
N SER A 126 18.77 -7.67 2.94
CA SER A 126 19.00 -8.88 3.75
C SER A 126 17.70 -9.50 4.28
N ALA A 127 16.63 -8.71 4.41
CA ALA A 127 15.34 -9.16 4.91
C ALA A 127 14.55 -9.93 3.85
N TRP A 128 13.87 -11.00 4.27
CA TRP A 128 13.12 -11.87 3.35
C TRP A 128 11.96 -11.12 2.67
N SER A 129 11.25 -10.28 3.42
CA SER A 129 10.18 -9.38 2.95
C SER A 129 10.59 -8.51 1.77
N LEU A 130 11.85 -8.06 1.71
CA LEU A 130 12.38 -7.20 0.65
C LEU A 130 13.11 -7.98 -0.45
N ARG A 131 13.48 -9.25 -0.20
CA ARG A 131 13.98 -10.18 -1.23
C ARG A 131 12.84 -10.78 -2.06
N HIS A 132 11.69 -11.01 -1.44
CA HIS A 132 10.48 -11.50 -2.09
C HIS A 132 9.33 -10.49 -1.92
N PRO A 133 9.52 -9.25 -2.39
CA PRO A 133 8.59 -8.16 -2.11
C PRO A 133 7.21 -8.43 -2.71
N ASP A 134 7.15 -9.08 -3.88
CA ASP A 134 5.90 -9.40 -4.57
C ASP A 134 5.06 -10.37 -3.75
N LEU A 135 5.67 -11.49 -3.35
CA LEU A 135 5.01 -12.51 -2.53
C LEU A 135 4.60 -11.96 -1.17
N TYR A 136 5.47 -11.23 -0.49
CA TYR A 136 5.17 -10.67 0.82
C TYR A 136 4.04 -9.63 0.75
N THR A 137 4.02 -8.80 -0.29
CA THR A 137 2.92 -7.85 -0.53
C THR A 137 1.61 -8.57 -0.79
N LEU A 138 1.61 -9.62 -1.62
CA LEU A 138 0.41 -10.42 -1.90
C LEU A 138 -0.12 -11.13 -0.64
N ILE A 139 0.77 -11.64 0.22
CA ILE A 139 0.39 -12.21 1.52
C ILE A 139 -0.33 -11.15 2.37
N TRP A 140 0.20 -9.94 2.48
CA TRP A 140 -0.43 -8.86 3.23
C TRP A 140 -1.78 -8.44 2.65
N VAL A 141 -1.88 -8.30 1.33
CA VAL A 141 -3.15 -8.05 0.65
C VAL A 141 -4.17 -9.13 1.00
N ALA A 142 -3.80 -10.41 0.89
CA ALA A 142 -4.68 -11.53 1.17
C ALA A 142 -5.15 -11.52 2.64
N ILE A 143 -4.24 -11.30 3.60
CA ILE A 143 -4.56 -11.19 5.03
C ILE A 143 -5.54 -10.03 5.29
N ILE A 144 -5.25 -8.85 4.75
CA ILE A 144 -6.09 -7.65 4.95
C ILE A 144 -7.48 -7.90 4.37
N LEU A 145 -7.58 -8.38 3.13
CA LEU A 145 -8.88 -8.64 2.52
C LEU A 145 -9.65 -9.74 3.25
N ALA A 146 -9.01 -10.84 3.62
CA ALA A 146 -9.64 -11.95 4.34
C ALA A 146 -10.21 -11.52 5.71
N ILE A 147 -9.60 -10.53 6.37
CA ILE A 147 -10.05 -10.03 7.67
C ILE A 147 -11.07 -8.89 7.51
N PHE A 148 -10.73 -7.84 6.76
CA PHE A 148 -11.49 -6.59 6.77
C PHE A 148 -12.70 -6.59 5.84
N VAL A 149 -12.70 -7.40 4.78
CA VAL A 149 -13.89 -7.56 3.93
C VAL A 149 -15.06 -8.15 4.73
N PRO A 150 -14.95 -9.34 5.37
CA PRO A 150 -16.08 -9.91 6.11
C PRO A 150 -16.47 -9.06 7.32
N LEU A 151 -15.50 -8.44 8.01
CA LEU A 151 -15.80 -7.54 9.13
C LEU A 151 -16.58 -6.30 8.70
N SER A 152 -16.19 -5.66 7.60
CA SER A 152 -16.88 -4.50 7.06
C SER A 152 -18.28 -4.84 6.56
N VAL A 153 -18.44 -5.97 5.86
CA VAL A 153 -19.75 -6.46 5.38
C VAL A 153 -20.69 -6.72 6.55
N ARG A 154 -20.23 -7.43 7.59
CA ARG A 154 -21.02 -7.71 8.80
C ARG A 154 -21.42 -6.43 9.53
N GLN A 155 -20.50 -5.47 9.65
CA GLN A 155 -20.77 -4.20 10.32
C GLN A 155 -21.77 -3.35 9.52
N TYR A 156 -21.64 -3.31 8.18
CA TYR A 156 -22.56 -2.60 7.30
C TYR A 156 -23.99 -3.18 7.39
N GLN A 157 -24.13 -4.50 7.38
CA GLN A 157 -25.42 -5.18 7.55
C GLN A 157 -26.06 -4.85 8.90
N ARG A 158 -25.29 -4.86 9.99
CA ARG A 158 -25.78 -4.51 11.34
C ARG A 158 -26.21 -3.05 11.45
N ALA A 159 -25.54 -2.14 10.75
CA ALA A 159 -25.89 -0.73 10.74
C ALA A 159 -27.14 -0.47 9.89
N ALA A 160 -27.31 -1.19 8.77
CA ALA A 160 -28.48 -1.07 7.89
C ALA A 160 -29.75 -1.73 8.46
N SER A 161 -29.61 -2.67 9.41
CA SER A 161 -30.73 -3.31 10.10
C SER A 161 -31.21 -2.55 11.35
N ARG A 162 -30.61 -1.41 11.67
CA ARG A 162 -31.04 -0.49 12.74
C ARG A 162 -31.77 0.69 12.13
#